data_AF-A0AA97MFS0-F1
#
_entry.id   AF-A0AA97MFS0-F1
#
_cell.length_a   1.000
_cell.length_b   1.000
_cell.length_c   1.000
_cell.angle_alpha   90.00
_cell.angle_beta   90.00
_cell.angle_gamma   90.00
#
_symmetry.space_group_name_H-M   'P 1'
#
loop_
_entity.id
_entity.type
_entity.pdbx_description
1 polymer ?
#
loop_
_entity_poly.entity_id
_entity_poly.type
_entity_poly.pdbx_seq_one_letter_code
_entity_poly.pdbx_strand_id
1 'polypeptide(L)'
;QLLPIAAEQLQWMPYVNPKLHMPVIKFIYWTVRQLDTDIQQYATVRSTMRRLGEDIFKGVVSKGDPHSSSEQSTESKSKSAAFFKSSCMPVRFLSTLIVLKTVTQVDYLAQAFDSLRIDLKTDEGKALFLEYQCVPVILSHLKVSSRGLLSSALDGLLQMTMESGSLQTFLESCSNESFFRTCSVLVRSSKLDVPVLEKLCVILQKLSRIKSNKKMFELFALHQMIQELHRTINPDHTFLCINLNSILLNLGLLRSSSLASSLST
;
A
#
# COMPACT_ATOMS: atom_id res chain seq x y z
N GLN A 1 9.94 -23.23 -6.52
CA GLN A 1 11.41 -23.36 -6.59
C GLN A 1 12.16 -22.07 -6.98
N LEU A 2 11.51 -21.01 -7.47
CA LEU A 2 12.20 -19.80 -7.97
C LEU A 2 12.73 -18.83 -6.90
N LEU A 3 12.11 -18.80 -5.71
CA LEU A 3 12.44 -17.79 -4.69
C LEU A 3 13.87 -17.91 -4.12
N PRO A 4 14.40 -19.11 -3.79
CA PRO A 4 15.80 -19.25 -3.36
C PRO A 4 16.78 -18.76 -4.43
N ILE A 5 16.53 -19.10 -5.70
CA ILE A 5 17.33 -18.64 -6.84
C ILE A 5 17.32 -17.11 -6.92
N ALA A 6 16.15 -16.49 -6.78
CA ALA A 6 16.02 -15.04 -6.79
C ALA A 6 16.78 -14.37 -5.63
N ALA A 7 16.76 -14.98 -4.44
CA ALA A 7 17.52 -14.51 -3.28
C ALA A 7 19.04 -14.64 -3.49
N GLU A 8 19.50 -15.72 -4.11
CA GLU A 8 20.91 -15.89 -4.49
C GLU A 8 21.34 -14.84 -5.52
N GLN A 9 20.54 -14.60 -6.57
CA GLN A 9 20.83 -13.57 -7.58
C GLN A 9 20.95 -12.18 -6.95
N LEU A 10 20.12 -11.87 -5.94
CA LEU A 10 20.21 -10.60 -5.21
C LEU A 10 21.58 -10.42 -4.55
N GLN A 11 22.21 -11.49 -4.05
CA GLN A 11 23.53 -11.44 -3.40
C GLN A 11 24.66 -11.04 -4.36
N TRP A 12 24.48 -11.29 -5.66
CA TRP A 12 25.47 -10.96 -6.69
C TRP A 12 25.36 -9.52 -7.21
N MET A 13 24.27 -8.82 -6.90
CA MET A 13 24.00 -7.49 -7.43
C MET A 13 25.05 -6.40 -7.14
N PRO A 14 25.83 -6.44 -6.04
CA PRO A 14 26.94 -5.50 -5.85
C PRO A 14 28.08 -5.64 -6.88
N TYR A 15 28.17 -6.79 -7.57
CA TYR A 15 29.25 -7.10 -8.51
C TYR A 15 28.87 -6.91 -9.97
N VAL A 16 27.59 -6.72 -10.28
CA VAL A 16 27.09 -6.60 -11.66
C VAL A 16 26.74 -5.16 -12.01
N ASN A 17 26.49 -4.92 -13.30
CA ASN A 17 26.08 -3.61 -13.79
C ASN A 17 24.77 -3.15 -13.11
N PRO A 18 24.70 -1.93 -12.53
CA PRO A 18 23.48 -1.40 -11.90
C PRO A 18 22.25 -1.37 -12.81
N LYS A 19 22.43 -1.34 -14.14
CA LYS A 19 21.33 -1.46 -15.11
C LYS A 19 20.54 -2.78 -14.96
N LEU A 20 21.15 -3.81 -14.38
CA LEU A 20 20.51 -5.10 -14.12
C LEU A 20 19.67 -5.13 -12.83
N HIS A 21 19.80 -4.13 -11.95
CA HIS A 21 19.05 -4.09 -10.68
C HIS A 21 17.54 -4.05 -10.93
N MET A 22 17.07 -3.25 -11.89
CA MET A 22 15.64 -3.14 -12.17
C MET A 22 15.02 -4.44 -12.71
N PRO A 23 15.58 -5.12 -13.73
CA PRO A 23 15.10 -6.44 -14.15
C PRO A 23 15.03 -7.47 -13.01
N VAL A 24 16.06 -7.53 -12.16
CA VAL A 24 16.12 -8.47 -11.03
C VAL A 24 15.06 -8.16 -9.98
N ILE A 25 14.94 -6.89 -9.57
CA ILE A 25 13.93 -6.46 -8.60
C ILE A 25 12.50 -6.68 -9.15
N LYS A 26 12.27 -6.41 -10.44
CA LYS A 26 10.99 -6.70 -11.10
C LYS A 26 10.67 -8.19 -11.07
N PHE A 27 11.64 -9.05 -11.40
CA PHE A 27 11.48 -10.50 -11.33
C PHE A 27 11.16 -10.98 -9.90
N ILE A 28 11.88 -10.47 -8.90
CA ILE A 28 11.64 -10.79 -7.49
C ILE A 28 10.23 -10.40 -7.08
N TYR A 29 9.79 -9.17 -7.41
CA TYR A 29 8.45 -8.70 -7.06
C TYR A 29 7.35 -9.61 -7.61
N TRP A 30 7.42 -9.96 -8.90
CA TRP A 30 6.43 -10.86 -9.50
C TRP A 30 6.46 -12.25 -8.88
N THR A 31 7.65 -12.78 -8.56
CA THR A 31 7.79 -14.07 -7.87
C THR A 31 7.13 -14.05 -6.49
N VAL A 32 7.40 -13.01 -5.69
CA VAL A 32 6.82 -12.81 -4.36
C VAL A 32 5.29 -12.65 -4.46
N ARG A 33 4.79 -11.95 -5.48
CA ARG A 33 3.36 -11.71 -5.67
C ARG A 33 2.57 -12.97 -5.98
N GLN A 34 3.13 -13.91 -6.74
CA GLN A 34 2.45 -15.14 -7.12
C GLN A 34 2.33 -16.15 -5.98
N LEU A 35 3.09 -16.01 -4.91
CA LEU A 35 3.08 -16.95 -3.78
C LEU A 35 1.88 -16.76 -2.83
N ASP A 36 1.12 -15.66 -2.97
CA ASP A 36 -0.08 -15.41 -2.16
C ASP A 36 -1.26 -16.35 -2.49
N THR A 37 -1.23 -17.03 -3.65
CA THR A 37 -2.32 -17.88 -4.11
C THR A 37 -2.30 -19.29 -3.50
N ASP A 38 -1.18 -19.69 -2.87
CA ASP A 38 -1.01 -21.02 -2.27
C ASP A 38 -0.48 -20.92 -0.83
N ILE A 39 -1.40 -21.08 0.13
CA ILE A 39 -1.13 -20.99 1.58
C ILE A 39 -0.10 -22.04 2.03
N GLN A 40 -0.07 -23.24 1.41
CA GLN A 40 0.88 -24.29 1.77
C GLN A 40 2.30 -23.97 1.27
N GLN A 41 2.42 -23.43 0.07
CA GLN A 41 3.72 -22.97 -0.45
C GLN A 41 4.25 -21.79 0.35
N TYR A 42 3.39 -20.83 0.71
CA TYR A 42 3.76 -19.66 1.52
C TYR A 42 4.40 -20.06 2.86
N ALA A 43 3.83 -21.05 3.56
CA ALA A 43 4.37 -21.52 4.84
C ALA A 43 5.80 -22.07 4.70
N THR A 44 6.06 -22.79 3.61
CA THR A 44 7.36 -23.42 3.33
C THR A 44 8.45 -22.41 3.00
N VAL A 45 8.11 -21.28 2.38
CA VAL A 45 9.09 -20.28 1.92
C VAL A 45 9.16 -18.99 2.77
N ARG A 46 8.40 -18.92 3.88
CA ARG A 46 8.29 -17.72 4.72
C ARG A 46 9.64 -17.18 5.21
N SER A 47 10.54 -18.07 5.65
CA SER A 47 11.88 -17.66 6.13
C SER A 47 12.72 -17.03 5.01
N THR A 48 12.68 -17.62 3.81
CA THR A 48 13.35 -17.11 2.60
C THR A 48 12.78 -15.75 2.18
N MET A 49 11.44 -15.59 2.19
CA MET A 49 10.80 -14.31 1.89
C MET A 49 11.25 -13.23 2.88
N ARG A 50 11.21 -13.53 4.18
CA ARG A 50 11.63 -12.57 5.22
C ARG A 50 13.08 -12.14 5.01
N ARG A 51 14.01 -13.09 4.81
CA ARG A 51 15.42 -12.79 4.56
C ARG A 51 15.62 -11.94 3.31
N LEU A 52 14.95 -12.30 2.22
CA LEU A 52 14.96 -11.53 0.97
C LEU A 52 14.49 -10.08 1.18
N GLY A 53 13.40 -9.89 1.91
CA GLY A 53 12.89 -8.57 2.27
C GLY A 53 13.87 -7.75 3.11
N GLU A 54 14.51 -8.39 4.09
CA GLU A 54 15.53 -7.76 4.92
C GLU A 54 16.78 -7.37 4.12
N ASP A 55 17.22 -8.21 3.18
CA ASP A 55 18.36 -7.92 2.30
C ASP A 55 18.04 -6.76 1.34
N ILE A 56 16.83 -6.71 0.78
CA ILE A 56 16.38 -5.59 -0.07
C ILE A 56 16.32 -4.27 0.73
N PHE A 57 15.81 -4.34 1.96
CA PHE A 57 15.67 -3.19 2.83
C PHE A 57 17.02 -2.62 3.27
N LYS A 58 17.93 -3.48 3.74
CA LYS A 58 19.26 -3.09 4.24
C LYS A 58 20.25 -2.79 3.12
N GLY A 59 20.04 -3.39 1.95
CA GLY A 59 21.04 -3.46 0.89
C GLY A 59 21.95 -4.68 1.07
N VAL A 60 22.51 -5.14 -0.05
CA VAL A 60 23.45 -6.27 -0.08
C VAL A 60 24.87 -5.72 -0.13
N VAL A 61 25.73 -6.20 0.76
CA VAL A 61 27.15 -5.84 0.81
C VAL A 61 27.99 -7.02 0.33
N SER A 62 28.99 -6.72 -0.48
CA SER A 62 30.06 -7.67 -0.83
C SER A 62 30.76 -8.11 0.46
N LYS A 63 30.61 -9.39 0.83
CA LYS A 63 31.53 -10.02 1.78
C LYS A 63 32.85 -10.19 1.05
N GLY A 64 33.89 -9.51 1.53
CA GLY A 64 35.25 -9.72 1.04
C GLY A 64 35.65 -11.19 1.12
N ASP A 65 36.53 -11.60 0.22
CA ASP A 65 37.04 -12.97 0.15
C ASP A 65 37.68 -13.37 1.49
N PRO A 66 37.20 -14.44 2.19
CA PRO A 66 37.81 -14.89 3.44
C PRO A 66 39.26 -15.38 3.31
N HIS A 67 39.75 -15.55 2.08
CA HIS A 67 41.07 -16.11 1.79
C HIS A 67 42.15 -15.09 1.40
N SER A 68 41.88 -13.78 1.46
CA SER A 68 42.92 -12.78 1.19
C SER A 68 43.75 -12.46 2.45
N SER A 69 44.65 -13.36 2.82
CA SER A 69 45.80 -13.03 3.67
C SER A 69 46.88 -12.38 2.80
N SER A 70 46.87 -11.06 2.65
CA SER A 70 48.10 -10.32 2.35
C SER A 70 47.91 -8.83 2.59
N GLU A 71 48.88 -8.28 3.30
CA GLU A 71 49.13 -6.88 3.54
C GLU A 71 49.20 -6.09 2.23
N GLN A 72 48.24 -5.20 1.99
CA GLN A 72 48.44 -3.88 1.38
C GLN A 72 47.11 -3.12 1.33
N SER A 73 47.01 -2.15 2.23
CA SER A 73 45.94 -1.17 2.30
C SER A 73 45.94 -0.28 1.06
N THR A 74 44.98 -0.51 0.17
CA THR A 74 44.22 0.58 -0.45
C THR A 74 42.76 0.31 -0.15
N GLU A 75 42.06 1.35 0.28
CA GLU A 75 40.69 1.36 0.79
C GLU A 75 39.71 0.70 -0.19
N SER A 76 39.59 -0.64 -0.15
CA SER A 76 38.63 -1.37 -0.98
C SER A 76 37.25 -1.12 -0.42
N LYS A 77 36.61 -0.01 -0.84
CA LYS A 77 35.20 0.26 -0.51
C LYS A 77 34.40 -1.00 -0.80
N SER A 78 33.87 -1.63 0.25
CA SER A 78 32.98 -2.77 0.14
C SER A 78 31.87 -2.42 -0.86
N LYS A 79 31.80 -3.11 -2.00
CA LYS A 79 30.77 -2.85 -3.00
C LYS A 79 29.42 -3.17 -2.36
N SER A 80 28.47 -2.25 -2.44
CA SER A 80 27.13 -2.41 -1.88
C SER A 80 26.09 -2.08 -2.95
N ALA A 81 25.02 -2.87 -2.99
CA ALA A 81 23.83 -2.59 -3.80
C ALA A 81 22.70 -2.14 -2.87
N ALA A 82 22.30 -0.88 -3.01
CA ALA A 82 21.16 -0.32 -2.29
C ALA A 82 19.91 -0.34 -3.19
N PHE A 83 18.87 -1.04 -2.75
CA PHE A 83 17.61 -1.18 -3.49
C PHE A 83 16.52 -0.29 -2.90
N PHE A 84 16.18 -0.50 -1.62
CA PHE A 84 15.19 0.30 -0.92
C PHE A 84 15.56 1.80 -0.82
N LYS A 85 16.86 2.12 -0.76
CA LYS A 85 17.36 3.50 -0.74
C LYS A 85 17.92 3.95 -2.10
N SER A 86 17.57 3.27 -3.20
CA SER A 86 18.05 3.62 -4.53
C SER A 86 17.61 5.03 -4.93
N SER A 87 18.47 5.74 -5.65
CA SER A 87 18.11 7.01 -6.31
C SER A 87 17.21 6.80 -7.52
N CYS A 88 17.20 5.60 -8.10
CA CYS A 88 16.30 5.22 -9.18
C CYS A 88 14.90 4.90 -8.61
N MET A 89 13.92 5.76 -8.89
CA MET A 89 12.56 5.64 -8.36
C MET A 89 11.92 4.28 -8.67
N PRO A 90 11.91 3.76 -9.92
CA PRO A 90 11.32 2.45 -10.19
C PRO A 90 11.92 1.30 -9.37
N VAL A 91 13.25 1.30 -9.15
CA VAL A 91 13.93 0.30 -8.31
C VAL A 91 13.52 0.45 -6.86
N ARG A 92 13.55 1.67 -6.32
CA ARG A 92 13.12 1.95 -4.95
C ARG A 92 11.66 1.57 -4.73
N PHE A 93 10.78 1.94 -5.65
CA PHE A 93 9.34 1.69 -5.58
C PHE A 93 9.04 0.20 -5.48
N LEU A 94 9.58 -0.61 -6.39
CA LEU A 94 9.40 -2.06 -6.34
C LEU A 94 10.03 -2.69 -5.10
N SER A 95 11.20 -2.20 -4.68
CA SER A 95 11.85 -2.65 -3.44
C SER A 95 10.96 -2.42 -2.23
N THR A 96 10.32 -1.25 -2.16
CA THR A 96 9.31 -0.92 -1.15
C THR A 96 8.15 -1.90 -1.14
N LEU A 97 7.59 -2.26 -2.31
CA LEU A 97 6.52 -3.25 -2.39
C LEU A 97 6.97 -4.65 -1.95
N ILE A 98 8.19 -5.05 -2.29
CA ILE A 98 8.74 -6.34 -1.84
C ILE A 98 8.86 -6.35 -0.32
N VAL A 99 9.40 -5.29 0.29
CA VAL A 99 9.49 -5.15 1.76
C VAL A 99 8.11 -5.26 2.40
N LEU A 100 7.12 -4.52 1.88
CA LEU A 100 5.73 -4.58 2.37
C LEU A 100 5.14 -6.00 2.28
N LYS A 101 5.51 -6.79 1.27
CA LYS A 101 5.00 -8.16 1.11
C LYS A 101 5.73 -9.22 1.95
N THR A 102 6.97 -8.96 2.33
CA THR A 102 7.88 -10.02 2.83
C THR A 102 8.28 -9.86 4.28
N VAL A 103 8.25 -8.64 4.81
CA VAL A 103 8.69 -8.31 6.17
C VAL A 103 7.49 -8.06 7.09
N THR A 104 7.63 -8.39 8.37
CA THR A 104 6.61 -8.15 9.41
C THR A 104 7.06 -7.16 10.49
N GLN A 105 8.34 -6.76 10.47
CA GLN A 105 8.92 -5.83 11.43
C GLN A 105 8.30 -4.43 11.24
N VAL A 106 7.71 -3.87 12.29
CA VAL A 106 6.94 -2.62 12.22
C VAL A 106 7.79 -1.45 11.73
N ASP A 107 9.05 -1.34 12.17
CA ASP A 107 9.94 -0.23 11.77
C ASP A 107 10.28 -0.25 10.28
N TYR A 108 10.35 -1.44 9.67
CA TYR A 108 10.64 -1.58 8.25
C TYR A 108 9.38 -1.28 7.43
N LEU A 109 8.22 -1.75 7.90
CA LEU A 109 6.94 -1.46 7.27
C LEU A 109 6.61 0.03 7.33
N ALA A 110 6.87 0.70 8.45
CA ALA A 110 6.67 2.15 8.60
C ALA A 110 7.53 2.92 7.58
N GLN A 111 8.82 2.63 7.51
CA GLN A 111 9.72 3.24 6.52
C GLN A 111 9.30 2.94 5.08
N ALA A 112 8.83 1.73 4.81
CA ALA A 112 8.34 1.35 3.49
C ALA A 112 7.08 2.15 3.11
N PHE A 113 6.12 2.34 4.02
CA PHE A 113 4.97 3.20 3.75
C PHE A 113 5.36 4.67 3.56
N ASP A 114 6.33 5.17 4.33
CA ASP A 114 6.84 6.54 4.15
C ASP A 114 7.50 6.72 2.78
N SER A 115 8.34 5.77 2.36
CA SER A 115 8.95 5.77 1.03
C SER A 115 7.89 5.73 -0.07
N LEU A 116 6.88 4.85 0.06
CA LEU A 116 5.79 4.75 -0.90
C LEU A 116 5.03 6.07 -0.99
N ARG A 117 4.65 6.67 0.15
CA ARG A 117 3.92 7.93 0.19
C ARG A 117 4.70 9.06 -0.48
N ILE A 118 6.01 9.12 -0.31
CA ILE A 118 6.87 10.11 -0.99
C ILE A 118 6.80 9.91 -2.50
N ASP A 119 6.97 8.68 -2.98
CA ASP A 119 6.96 8.39 -4.42
C ASP A 119 5.58 8.64 -5.06
N LEU A 120 4.48 8.36 -4.36
CA LEU A 120 3.10 8.59 -4.85
C LEU A 120 2.70 10.08 -4.99
N LYS A 121 3.55 11.01 -4.56
CA LYS A 121 3.35 12.44 -4.85
C LYS A 121 3.61 12.80 -6.32
N THR A 122 4.32 11.95 -7.06
CA THR A 122 4.61 12.17 -8.49
C THR A 122 3.70 11.34 -9.37
N ASP A 123 3.45 11.81 -10.61
CA ASP A 123 2.65 11.05 -11.57
C ASP A 123 3.34 9.75 -12.00
N GLU A 124 4.68 9.73 -12.05
CA GLU A 124 5.45 8.50 -12.29
C GLU A 124 5.20 7.47 -11.19
N GLY A 125 5.23 7.88 -9.91
CA GLY A 125 4.94 6.98 -8.79
C GLY A 125 3.51 6.44 -8.83
N LYS A 126 2.53 7.27 -9.20
CA LYS A 126 1.14 6.83 -9.39
C LYS A 126 1.00 5.87 -10.57
N ALA A 127 1.74 6.08 -11.66
CA ALA A 127 1.78 5.14 -12.78
C ALA A 127 2.37 3.78 -12.36
N LEU A 128 3.48 3.79 -11.63
CA LEU A 128 4.09 2.57 -11.07
C LEU A 128 3.13 1.86 -10.11
N PHE A 129 2.36 2.60 -9.29
CA PHE A 129 1.37 2.02 -8.40
C PHE A 129 0.35 1.16 -9.14
N LEU A 130 -0.11 1.64 -10.30
CA LEU A 130 -1.04 0.94 -11.16
C LEU A 130 -0.37 -0.19 -11.94
N GLU A 131 0.80 0.05 -12.55
CA GLU A 131 1.57 -0.96 -13.31
C GLU A 131 1.81 -2.21 -12.45
N TYR A 132 2.23 -2.01 -11.21
CA TYR A 132 2.57 -3.09 -10.29
C TYR A 132 1.40 -3.54 -9.42
N GLN A 133 0.18 -3.06 -9.68
CA GLN A 133 -1.04 -3.50 -9.02
C GLN A 133 -0.91 -3.48 -7.48
N CYS A 134 -0.63 -2.30 -6.93
CA CYS A 134 -0.28 -2.15 -5.51
C CYS A 134 -1.46 -2.34 -4.56
N VAL A 135 -2.72 -2.16 -5.00
CA VAL A 135 -3.91 -2.20 -4.12
C VAL A 135 -3.94 -3.45 -3.22
N PRO A 136 -3.81 -4.70 -3.72
CA PRO A 136 -3.80 -5.88 -2.86
C PRO A 136 -2.65 -5.91 -1.85
N VAL A 137 -1.49 -5.33 -2.19
CA VAL A 137 -0.35 -5.23 -1.25
C VAL A 137 -0.73 -4.33 -0.08
N ILE A 138 -1.32 -3.16 -0.36
CA ILE A 138 -1.75 -2.22 0.69
C ILE A 138 -2.90 -2.79 1.53
N LEU A 139 -3.88 -3.46 0.91
CA LEU A 139 -4.99 -4.09 1.62
C LEU A 139 -4.52 -5.11 2.68
N SER A 140 -3.42 -5.82 2.45
CA SER A 140 -2.86 -6.78 3.40
C SER A 140 -2.40 -6.16 4.74
N HIS A 141 -2.23 -4.83 4.77
CA HIS A 141 -1.81 -4.03 5.91
C HIS A 141 -2.94 -3.19 6.52
N LEU A 142 -4.13 -3.18 5.93
CA LEU A 142 -5.29 -2.48 6.47
C LEU A 142 -5.92 -3.26 7.64
N LYS A 143 -5.20 -3.33 8.77
CA LYS A 143 -5.57 -4.09 9.97
C LYS A 143 -5.65 -3.19 11.20
N VAL A 144 -6.76 -3.29 11.94
CA VAL A 144 -7.02 -2.54 13.18
C VAL A 144 -5.98 -2.80 14.27
N SER A 145 -5.34 -3.98 14.25
CA SER A 145 -4.32 -4.37 15.23
C SER A 145 -3.06 -3.50 15.21
N SER A 146 -2.81 -2.74 14.13
CA SER A 146 -1.64 -1.87 14.00
C SER A 146 -2.03 -0.50 13.48
N ARG A 147 -2.54 0.37 14.38
CA ARG A 147 -3.09 1.69 14.04
C ARG A 147 -2.12 2.58 13.25
N GLY A 148 -0.85 2.62 13.66
CA GLY A 148 0.18 3.40 12.96
C GLY A 148 0.34 2.97 11.50
N LEU A 149 0.58 1.68 11.27
CA LEU A 149 0.70 1.14 9.90
C LEU A 149 -0.61 1.26 9.10
N LEU A 150 -1.77 1.09 9.75
CA LEU A 150 -3.08 1.30 9.12
C LEU A 150 -3.22 2.75 8.61
N SER A 151 -2.86 3.73 9.44
CA SER A 151 -2.85 5.14 9.03
C SER A 151 -1.90 5.38 7.86
N SER A 152 -0.66 4.89 7.93
CA SER A 152 0.34 5.05 6.86
C SER A 152 -0.08 4.38 5.55
N ALA A 153 -0.73 3.21 5.61
CA ALA A 153 -1.27 2.53 4.45
C ALA A 153 -2.41 3.33 3.78
N LEU A 154 -3.32 3.91 4.58
CA LEU A 154 -4.35 4.79 4.06
C LEU A 154 -3.78 6.08 3.46
N ASP A 155 -2.72 6.65 4.05
CA ASP A 155 -2.05 7.82 3.49
C ASP A 155 -1.51 7.56 2.08
N GLY A 156 -0.99 6.35 1.81
CA GLY A 156 -0.61 5.92 0.47
C GLY A 156 -1.80 5.86 -0.49
N LEU A 157 -2.92 5.25 -0.08
CA LEU A 157 -4.14 5.21 -0.91
C LEU A 157 -4.70 6.61 -1.17
N LEU A 158 -4.62 7.51 -0.20
CA LEU A 158 -5.07 8.90 -0.36
C LEU A 158 -4.24 9.67 -1.38
N GLN A 159 -2.94 9.43 -1.50
CA GLN A 159 -2.14 10.03 -2.57
C GLN A 159 -2.68 9.67 -3.96
N MET A 160 -3.22 8.46 -4.12
CA MET A 160 -3.86 8.02 -5.37
C MET A 160 -5.25 8.65 -5.61
N THR A 161 -5.88 9.22 -4.58
CA THR A 161 -7.16 9.94 -4.71
C THR A 161 -7.01 11.41 -5.13
N MET A 162 -5.78 11.93 -5.13
CA MET A 162 -5.47 13.27 -5.61
C MET A 162 -5.73 13.36 -7.12
N GLU A 163 -6.25 14.50 -7.57
CA GLU A 163 -6.54 14.73 -8.99
C GLU A 163 -5.28 14.51 -9.86
N SER A 164 -5.33 13.53 -10.76
CA SER A 164 -4.32 13.23 -11.77
C SER A 164 -4.89 12.27 -12.82
N GLY A 165 -4.14 12.02 -13.90
CA GLY A 165 -4.53 11.06 -14.95
C GLY A 165 -4.68 9.60 -14.45
N SER A 166 -4.17 9.28 -13.25
CA SER A 166 -4.22 7.93 -12.66
C SER A 166 -5.46 7.69 -11.79
N LEU A 167 -6.20 8.74 -11.42
CA LEU A 167 -7.29 8.65 -10.44
C LEU A 167 -8.37 7.65 -10.85
N GLN A 168 -8.82 7.71 -12.11
CA GLN A 168 -9.90 6.86 -12.59
C GLN A 168 -9.49 5.37 -12.58
N THR A 169 -8.32 5.04 -13.14
CA THR A 169 -7.77 3.67 -13.12
C THR A 169 -7.54 3.16 -11.69
N PHE A 170 -7.17 4.03 -10.77
CA PHE A 170 -7.04 3.68 -9.35
C PHE A 170 -8.38 3.33 -8.72
N LEU A 171 -9.43 4.13 -8.95
CA LEU A 171 -10.75 3.85 -8.42
C LEU A 171 -11.33 2.56 -9.01
N GLU A 172 -11.08 2.29 -10.30
CA GLU A 172 -11.41 1.00 -10.94
C GLU A 172 -10.67 -0.16 -10.28
N SER A 173 -9.37 0.00 -9.99
CA SER A 173 -8.57 -1.00 -9.28
C SER A 173 -9.08 -1.27 -7.85
N CYS A 174 -9.75 -0.30 -7.22
CA CYS A 174 -10.41 -0.47 -5.92
C CYS A 174 -11.86 -1.00 -6.02
N SER A 175 -12.44 -1.06 -7.22
CA SER A 175 -13.85 -1.42 -7.45
C SER A 175 -14.06 -2.94 -7.48
N ASN A 176 -13.62 -3.64 -6.42
CA ASN A 176 -13.68 -5.09 -6.30
C ASN A 176 -14.05 -5.56 -4.89
N GLU A 177 -14.44 -6.83 -4.75
CA GLU A 177 -14.89 -7.38 -3.48
C GLU A 177 -13.85 -7.32 -2.35
N SER A 178 -12.57 -7.57 -2.65
CA SER A 178 -11.52 -7.59 -1.63
C SER A 178 -11.37 -6.23 -0.95
N PHE A 179 -11.42 -5.16 -1.74
CA PHE A 179 -11.35 -3.79 -1.23
C PHE A 179 -12.56 -3.48 -0.34
N PHE A 180 -13.77 -3.69 -0.84
CA PHE A 180 -15.01 -3.37 -0.11
C PHE A 180 -15.18 -4.24 1.16
N ARG A 181 -14.82 -5.52 1.09
CA ARG A 181 -14.76 -6.41 2.26
C ARG A 181 -13.83 -5.83 3.33
N THR A 182 -12.63 -5.41 2.94
CA THR A 182 -11.65 -4.81 3.86
C THR A 182 -12.20 -3.53 4.50
N CYS A 183 -12.78 -2.63 3.70
CA CYS A 183 -13.43 -1.42 4.22
C CYS A 183 -14.56 -1.76 5.22
N SER A 184 -15.39 -2.76 4.91
CA SER A 184 -16.49 -3.15 5.81
C SER A 184 -15.99 -3.66 7.16
N VAL A 185 -14.86 -4.35 7.19
CA VAL A 185 -14.22 -4.81 8.44
C VAL A 185 -13.71 -3.63 9.25
N LEU A 186 -13.08 -2.65 8.59
CA LEU A 186 -12.58 -1.45 9.25
C LEU A 186 -13.70 -0.56 9.81
N VAL A 187 -14.74 -0.26 9.01
CA VAL A 187 -15.86 0.60 9.44
C VAL A 187 -16.63 -0.02 10.62
N ARG A 188 -16.75 -1.35 10.66
CA ARG A 188 -17.41 -2.06 11.77
C ARG A 188 -16.61 -2.02 13.07
N SER A 189 -15.31 -1.74 13.00
CA SER A 189 -14.44 -1.78 14.18
C SER A 189 -14.63 -0.54 15.07
N SER A 190 -15.20 -0.74 16.26
CA SER A 190 -15.31 0.29 17.31
C SER A 190 -13.97 0.84 17.83
N LYS A 191 -12.85 0.21 17.48
CA LYS A 191 -11.49 0.61 17.87
C LYS A 191 -10.82 1.58 16.89
N LEU A 192 -11.49 1.93 15.80
CA LEU A 192 -10.95 2.83 14.79
C LEU A 192 -11.04 4.26 15.31
N ASP A 193 -9.92 4.98 15.31
CA ASP A 193 -9.95 6.40 15.65
C ASP A 193 -10.59 7.23 14.52
N VAL A 194 -11.09 8.41 14.88
CA VAL A 194 -11.78 9.30 13.95
C VAL A 194 -10.89 9.73 12.78
N PRO A 195 -9.61 10.11 12.96
CA PRO A 195 -8.76 10.48 11.83
C PRO A 195 -8.54 9.35 10.81
N VAL A 196 -8.38 8.10 11.24
CA VAL A 196 -8.25 6.95 10.34
C VAL A 196 -9.57 6.67 9.62
N LEU A 197 -10.70 6.79 10.32
CA LEU A 197 -12.03 6.66 9.74
C LEU A 197 -12.29 7.73 8.67
N GLU A 198 -11.89 8.98 8.92
CA GLU A 198 -11.96 10.08 7.95
C GLU A 198 -11.20 9.74 6.66
N LYS A 199 -9.95 9.29 6.78
CA LYS A 199 -9.13 8.87 5.62
C LYS A 199 -9.83 7.78 4.80
N LEU A 200 -10.41 6.78 5.48
CA LEU A 200 -11.17 5.72 4.82
C LEU A 200 -12.43 6.26 4.13
N CYS A 201 -13.16 7.17 4.78
CA CYS A 201 -14.37 7.79 4.25
C CYS A 201 -14.10 8.66 3.02
N VAL A 202 -12.95 9.32 2.91
CA VAL A 202 -12.57 10.05 1.69
C VAL A 202 -12.49 9.10 0.47
N ILE A 203 -11.87 7.93 0.64
CA ILE A 203 -11.76 6.94 -0.43
C ILE A 203 -13.15 6.36 -0.77
N LEU A 204 -13.93 5.99 0.24
CA LEU A 204 -15.30 5.50 0.05
C LEU A 204 -16.21 6.56 -0.60
N GLN A 205 -16.03 7.83 -0.29
CA GLN A 205 -16.75 8.94 -0.92
C GLN A 205 -16.49 8.97 -2.42
N LYS A 206 -15.23 8.88 -2.87
CA LYS A 206 -14.91 8.82 -4.31
C LYS A 206 -15.53 7.57 -4.96
N LEU A 207 -15.42 6.40 -4.31
CA LEU A 207 -15.99 5.15 -4.82
C LEU A 207 -17.52 5.15 -4.90
N SER A 208 -18.21 5.85 -3.99
CA SER A 208 -19.68 5.95 -3.96
C SER A 208 -20.26 6.68 -5.17
N ARG A 209 -19.46 7.52 -5.85
CA ARG A 209 -19.85 8.21 -7.09
C ARG A 209 -19.95 7.26 -8.29
N ILE A 210 -19.28 6.11 -8.23
CA ILE A 210 -19.26 5.14 -9.32
C ILE A 210 -20.53 4.30 -9.26
N LYS A 211 -21.39 4.43 -10.28
CA LYS A 211 -22.71 3.77 -10.31
C LYS A 211 -22.63 2.25 -10.16
N SER A 212 -21.65 1.62 -10.80
CA SER A 212 -21.45 0.16 -10.72
C SER A 212 -21.02 -0.34 -9.33
N ASN A 213 -20.52 0.55 -8.45
CA ASN A 213 -20.10 0.20 -7.09
C ASN A 213 -21.25 0.16 -6.08
N LYS A 214 -22.44 0.68 -6.41
CA LYS A 214 -23.60 0.65 -5.49
C LYS A 214 -23.89 -0.77 -4.99
N LYS A 215 -23.82 -1.77 -5.88
CA LYS A 215 -23.97 -3.19 -5.54
C LYS A 215 -22.92 -3.67 -4.53
N MET A 216 -21.70 -3.13 -4.54
CA MET A 216 -20.64 -3.49 -3.58
C MET A 216 -20.91 -2.84 -2.22
N PHE A 217 -21.38 -1.59 -2.18
CA PHE A 217 -21.84 -0.97 -0.94
C PHE A 217 -23.00 -1.76 -0.30
N GLU A 218 -23.88 -2.33 -1.12
CA GLU A 218 -24.99 -3.20 -0.70
C GLU A 218 -24.48 -4.56 -0.21
N LEU A 219 -23.71 -5.27 -1.04
CA LEU A 219 -23.19 -6.61 -0.76
C LEU A 219 -22.41 -6.68 0.56
N PHE A 220 -21.66 -5.63 0.90
CA PHE A 220 -20.88 -5.56 2.14
C PHE A 220 -21.55 -4.75 3.26
N ALA A 221 -22.83 -4.41 3.11
CA ALA A 221 -23.63 -3.63 4.06
C ALA A 221 -22.99 -2.29 4.50
N LEU A 222 -22.06 -1.75 3.70
CA LEU A 222 -21.36 -0.51 4.01
C LEU A 222 -22.32 0.67 4.07
N HIS A 223 -23.35 0.67 3.23
CA HIS A 223 -24.39 1.71 3.25
C HIS A 223 -25.09 1.81 4.62
N GLN A 224 -25.48 0.67 5.22
CA GLN A 224 -26.08 0.63 6.56
C GLN A 224 -25.11 1.08 7.65
N MET A 225 -23.86 0.60 7.59
CA MET A 225 -22.83 1.00 8.58
C MET A 225 -22.54 2.50 8.53
N ILE A 226 -22.53 3.08 7.32
CA ILE A 226 -22.30 4.52 7.12
C ILE A 226 -23.50 5.33 7.60
N GLN A 227 -24.73 4.85 7.40
CA GLN A 227 -25.93 5.48 7.97
C GLN A 227 -25.90 5.50 9.49
N GLU A 228 -25.51 4.38 10.11
CA GLU A 228 -25.41 4.28 11.57
C GLU A 228 -24.30 5.16 12.13
N LEU A 229 -23.14 5.18 11.47
CA LEU A 229 -22.04 6.07 11.82
C LEU A 229 -22.46 7.54 11.71
N HIS A 230 -23.19 7.92 10.66
CA HIS A 230 -23.70 9.28 10.48
C HIS A 230 -24.67 9.70 11.59
N ARG A 231 -25.45 8.77 12.16
CA ARG A 231 -26.38 9.07 13.27
C ARG A 231 -25.69 9.22 14.62
N THR A 232 -24.56 8.55 14.82
CA THR A 232 -23.92 8.38 16.13
C THR A 232 -22.64 9.21 16.29
N ILE A 233 -22.03 9.69 15.20
CA ILE A 233 -20.81 10.48 15.24
C ILE A 233 -21.04 11.86 15.89
N ASN A 234 -20.05 12.35 16.65
CA ASN A 234 -20.08 13.72 17.16
C ASN A 234 -20.12 14.72 15.99
N PRO A 235 -21.11 15.64 15.92
CA PRO A 235 -21.20 16.68 14.91
C PRO A 235 -19.96 17.57 14.77
N ASP A 236 -19.14 17.70 15.82
CA ASP A 236 -17.89 18.49 15.80
C ASP A 236 -16.84 17.92 14.83
N HIS A 237 -16.96 16.64 14.45
CA HIS A 237 -16.15 16.01 13.40
C HIS A 237 -16.65 16.39 12.01
N THR A 238 -16.62 17.70 11.73
CA THR A 238 -17.19 18.31 10.52
C THR A 238 -16.71 17.65 9.23
N PHE A 239 -15.42 17.32 9.13
CA PHE A 239 -14.86 16.68 7.94
C PHE A 239 -15.40 15.26 7.72
N LEU A 240 -15.45 14.43 8.78
CA LEU A 240 -16.10 13.13 8.72
C LEU A 240 -17.57 13.25 8.32
N CYS A 241 -18.32 14.16 8.96
CA CYS A 241 -19.73 14.40 8.66
C CYS A 241 -19.95 14.77 7.18
N ILE A 242 -19.11 15.62 6.59
CA ILE A 242 -19.19 16.01 5.17
C ILE A 242 -18.99 14.78 4.25
N ASN A 243 -18.00 13.94 4.57
CA ASN A 243 -17.73 12.73 3.79
C ASN A 243 -18.89 11.73 3.87
N LEU A 244 -19.43 11.49 5.07
CA LEU A 244 -20.58 10.60 5.29
C LEU A 244 -21.81 11.09 4.54
N ASN A 245 -22.13 12.38 4.65
CA ASN A 245 -23.24 12.99 3.90
C ASN A 245 -23.09 12.80 2.40
N SER A 246 -21.89 13.06 1.88
CA SER A 246 -21.60 12.87 0.46
C SER A 246 -21.78 11.43 0.00
N ILE A 247 -21.34 10.45 0.80
CA ILE A 247 -21.54 9.03 0.49
C ILE A 247 -23.04 8.72 0.44
N LEU A 248 -23.79 9.11 1.46
CA LEU A 248 -25.23 8.84 1.54
C LEU A 248 -26.01 9.49 0.40
N LEU A 249 -25.64 10.71 -0.01
CA LEU A 249 -26.20 11.39 -1.17
C LEU A 249 -25.92 10.63 -2.48
N ASN A 250 -24.67 10.21 -2.72
CA ASN A 250 -24.31 9.48 -3.94
C ASN A 250 -25.02 8.12 -4.03
N LEU A 251 -25.24 7.47 -2.88
CA LEU A 251 -26.00 6.23 -2.77
C LEU A 251 -27.52 6.43 -2.90
N GLY A 252 -28.02 7.67 -2.83
CA GLY A 252 -29.46 7.99 -2.90
C GLY A 252 -30.21 7.74 -1.60
N LEU A 253 -29.49 7.70 -0.47
CA LEU A 253 -30.02 7.41 0.87
C LEU A 253 -30.30 8.66 1.69
N LEU A 254 -29.80 9.81 1.24
CA LEU A 254 -30.17 11.12 1.76
C LEU A 254 -30.98 11.84 0.67
N ARG A 255 -32.15 12.37 1.01
CA ARG A 255 -32.87 13.29 0.10
C ARG A 255 -32.13 14.62 0.13
N SER A 256 -31.89 15.22 -1.02
CA SER A 256 -31.33 16.57 -1.18
C SER A 256 -32.33 17.64 -0.74
N SER A 257 -32.74 17.61 0.52
CA SER A 257 -33.68 18.55 1.12
C SER A 257 -33.01 19.27 2.30
N SER A 258 -32.25 20.32 2.00
CA SER A 258 -31.94 21.40 2.97
C SER A 258 -31.31 22.67 2.39
N LEU A 259 -30.98 22.77 1.10
CA LEU A 259 -30.45 24.03 0.53
C LEU A 259 -31.52 25.05 0.06
N ALA A 260 -32.81 24.76 0.23
CA ALA A 260 -33.90 25.64 -0.24
C ALA A 260 -34.66 26.37 0.88
N SER A 261 -34.29 26.22 2.16
CA SER A 261 -35.04 26.82 3.28
C SER A 261 -34.33 27.99 3.99
N SER A 262 -33.22 28.51 3.45
CA SER A 262 -32.50 29.64 4.06
C SER A 262 -32.51 30.93 3.21
N LEU A 263 -33.45 31.06 2.28
CA LEU A 263 -33.65 32.26 1.45
C LEU A 263 -35.01 32.94 1.66
N SER A 264 -35.67 32.64 2.78
CA SER A 264 -36.94 33.27 3.15
C SER A 264 -36.95 33.65 4.63
N THR A 265 -36.23 34.71 4.96
CA THR A 265 -36.57 35.72 5.99
C THR A 265 -35.79 36.98 5.68
#